data_AF-A0A2S6QZE1-F1
#
_entry.id   AF-A0A2S6QZE1-F1
#
_cell.length_a   1.000
_cell.length_b   1.000
_cell.length_c   1.000
_cell.angle_alpha   90.00
_cell.angle_beta   90.00
_cell.angle_gamma   90.00
#
_symmetry.space_group_name_H-M   'P 1'
#
loop_
_entity.id
_entity.type
_entity.pdbx_description
1 polymer ?
#
loop_
_entity_poly.entity_id
_entity_poly.type
_entity_poly.pdbx_seq_one_letter_code
_entity_poly.pdbx_strand_id
1 'polypeptide(L)'
;MVAAIPHGHWKTMTFIAGLRCDGLTAPWVIEGAMDSDAFERYIETQLAPTLQKGGVVVLDNLPAHKRDEARRAVERRGAWLLFLPPYSPDFNPIKLAFLKFKAHMKRLKPRTVDDLW
;
A
#
# COMPACT_ATOMS: atom_id res chain seq x y z
N MET A 1 -27.44 -18.87 3.84
CA MET A 1 -27.07 -18.82 2.42
C MET A 1 -25.63 -19.32 2.28
N VAL A 2 -25.45 -20.59 1.90
CA VAL A 2 -24.13 -21.18 1.69
C VAL A 2 -23.67 -20.76 0.30
N ALA A 3 -22.68 -19.88 0.21
CA ALA A 3 -22.09 -19.51 -1.07
C ALA A 3 -21.20 -20.67 -1.54
N ALA A 4 -21.39 -21.14 -2.77
CA ALA A 4 -20.49 -22.09 -3.41
C ALA A 4 -19.08 -21.48 -3.44
N ILE A 5 -18.13 -22.13 -2.77
CA ILE A 5 -16.72 -21.78 -2.84
C ILE A 5 -16.22 -22.33 -4.17
N PRO A 6 -15.90 -21.50 -5.16
CA PRO A 6 -15.37 -22.00 -6.41
C PRO A 6 -14.00 -22.60 -6.13
N HIS A 7 -13.85 -23.90 -6.40
CA HIS A 7 -12.54 -24.54 -6.43
C HIS A 7 -11.79 -24.03 -7.66
N GLY A 8 -10.74 -23.25 -7.45
CA GLY A 8 -9.89 -22.67 -8.49
C GLY A 8 -8.61 -22.06 -7.90
N HIS A 9 -7.61 -21.79 -8.74
CA HIS A 9 -6.40 -21.08 -8.33
C HIS A 9 -6.73 -19.61 -8.04
N TRP A 10 -6.69 -19.22 -6.77
CA TRP A 10 -6.90 -17.84 -6.37
C TRP A 10 -5.67 -17.00 -6.72
N LYS A 11 -5.84 -16.00 -7.61
CA LYS A 11 -4.85 -14.95 -7.78
C LYS A 11 -4.96 -13.96 -6.63
N THR A 12 -3.87 -13.75 -5.90
CA THR A 12 -3.78 -12.70 -4.88
C THR A 12 -3.29 -11.43 -5.56
N MET A 13 -3.97 -10.32 -5.35
CA MET A 13 -3.50 -9.00 -5.76
C MET A 13 -3.23 -8.16 -4.51
N THR A 14 -2.08 -7.48 -4.48
CA THR A 14 -1.73 -6.51 -3.45
C THR A 14 -1.99 -5.11 -3.97
N PHE A 15 -2.74 -4.33 -3.20
CA PHE A 15 -2.93 -2.89 -3.42
C PHE A 15 -2.11 -2.12 -2.38
N ILE A 16 -1.27 -1.20 -2.84
CA ILE A 16 -0.51 -0.26 -2.00
C ILE A 16 -0.84 1.17 -2.42
N ALA A 17 -0.85 2.09 -1.46
CA ALA A 17 -1.03 3.52 -1.70
C ALA A 17 -0.47 4.31 -0.52
N GLY A 18 -0.26 5.62 -0.71
CA GLY A 18 -0.12 6.59 0.36
C GLY A 18 -1.47 7.19 0.73
N LEU A 19 -1.61 7.66 1.97
CA LEU A 19 -2.76 8.44 2.42
C LEU A 19 -2.30 9.81 2.91
N ARG A 20 -2.98 10.85 2.44
CA ARG A 20 -2.83 12.25 2.85
C ARG A 20 -4.16 12.74 3.43
N CYS A 21 -4.16 13.92 4.04
CA CYS A 21 -5.37 14.53 4.60
C CYS A 21 -6.45 14.81 3.55
N ASP A 22 -6.05 14.97 2.28
CA ASP A 22 -6.91 15.26 1.14
C ASP A 22 -7.24 14.03 0.28
N GLY A 23 -6.61 12.88 0.50
CA GLY A 23 -6.96 11.65 -0.20
C GLY A 23 -5.85 10.59 -0.31
N LEU A 24 -6.17 9.51 -1.04
CA LEU A 24 -5.20 8.50 -1.43
C LEU A 24 -4.29 9.05 -2.53
N THR A 25 -3.02 8.65 -2.51
CA THR A 25 -2.01 9.03 -3.49
C THR A 25 -1.14 7.84 -3.87
N ALA A 26 -0.46 7.92 -5.02
CA ALA A 26 0.44 6.89 -5.52
C ALA A 26 -0.16 5.46 -5.45
N PRO A 27 -1.39 5.18 -5.91
CA PRO A 27 -1.92 3.83 -5.89
C PRO A 27 -1.14 2.91 -6.83
N TRP A 28 -0.89 1.68 -6.40
CA TRP A 28 -0.30 0.64 -7.25
C TRP A 28 -0.86 -0.74 -6.91
N VAL A 29 -1.05 -1.57 -7.94
CA VAL A 29 -1.55 -2.94 -7.84
C VAL A 29 -0.50 -3.88 -8.38
N ILE A 30 -0.16 -4.91 -7.60
CA ILE A 30 0.79 -5.97 -7.99
C ILE A 30 0.15 -7.35 -7.82
N GLU A 31 0.54 -8.30 -8.66
CA GLU A 31 0.17 -9.71 -8.49
C GLU A 31 1.07 -10.33 -7.40
N GLY A 32 0.46 -11.07 -6.48
CA GLY A 32 1.14 -11.72 -5.37
C GLY A 32 1.27 -10.85 -4.11
N ALA A 33 2.12 -11.31 -3.20
CA ALA A 33 2.46 -10.61 -1.97
C ALA A 33 3.55 -9.58 -2.23
N MET A 34 3.50 -8.44 -1.53
CA MET A 34 4.58 -7.47 -1.57
C MET A 34 5.80 -7.98 -0.80
N ASP A 35 6.96 -7.92 -1.45
CA ASP A 35 8.27 -8.10 -0.84
C ASP A 35 9.03 -6.76 -0.77
N SER A 36 10.28 -6.83 -0.29
CA SER A 36 11.16 -5.69 -0.14
C SER A 36 11.47 -4.97 -1.47
N ASP A 37 11.66 -5.73 -2.55
CA ASP A 37 12.07 -5.17 -3.85
C ASP A 37 10.88 -4.48 -4.53
N ALA A 38 9.69 -5.09 -4.47
CA ALA A 38 8.44 -4.47 -4.91
C ALA A 38 8.14 -3.21 -4.09
N PHE A 39 8.38 -3.23 -2.77
CA PHE A 39 8.20 -2.05 -1.93
C PHE A 39 9.18 -0.92 -2.30
N GLU A 40 10.46 -1.23 -2.48
CA GLU A 40 11.47 -0.26 -2.91
C GLU A 40 11.09 0.38 -4.25
N ARG A 41 10.67 -0.44 -5.21
CA ARG A 41 10.21 0.01 -6.52
C ARG A 41 8.99 0.92 -6.41
N TYR A 42 8.04 0.57 -5.55
CA TYR A 42 6.87 1.39 -5.26
C TYR A 42 7.27 2.78 -4.74
N ILE A 43 8.20 2.84 -3.78
CA ILE A 43 8.66 4.10 -3.21
C ILE A 43 9.32 4.96 -4.29
N GLU A 44 10.21 4.38 -5.09
CA GLU A 44 10.93 5.13 -6.12
C GLU A 44 10.01 5.64 -7.24
N THR A 45 9.11 4.79 -7.74
CA THR A 45 8.35 5.07 -8.97
C THR A 45 7.00 5.71 -8.75
N GLN A 46 6.35 5.42 -7.63
CA GLN A 46 4.98 5.86 -7.38
C GLN A 46 4.96 6.92 -6.29
N LEU A 47 5.54 6.63 -5.12
CA LEU A 47 5.40 7.52 -3.97
C LEU A 47 6.30 8.77 -4.09
N ALA A 48 7.61 8.59 -4.28
CA ALA A 48 8.60 9.66 -4.28
C ALA A 48 8.27 10.79 -5.28
N PRO A 49 7.78 10.52 -6.51
CA PRO A 49 7.32 11.56 -7.43
C PRO A 49 6.23 12.49 -6.88
N THR A 50 5.42 12.02 -5.93
CA THR A 50 4.36 12.82 -5.31
C THR A 50 4.82 13.63 -4.10
N LEU A 51 6.07 13.45 -3.65
CA LEU A 51 6.57 14.08 -2.43
C LEU A 51 7.05 15.52 -2.70
N GLN A 52 6.83 16.36 -1.69
CA GLN A 52 7.34 17.72 -1.64
C GLN A 52 8.37 17.85 -0.53
N LYS A 53 9.29 18.81 -0.68
CA LYS A 53 10.29 19.15 0.33
C LYS A 53 9.60 19.45 1.67
N GLY A 54 10.13 18.87 2.75
CA GLY A 54 9.56 18.97 4.10
C GLY A 54 8.43 17.98 4.39
N GLY A 55 7.95 17.21 3.39
CA GLY A 55 6.96 16.17 3.61
C GLY A 55 7.48 15.03 4.49
N VAL A 56 6.56 14.33 5.17
CA VAL A 56 6.88 13.18 6.01
C VAL A 56 6.10 11.97 5.53
N VAL A 57 6.83 10.90 5.22
CA VAL A 57 6.28 9.58 4.94
C VAL A 57 6.37 8.77 6.22
N VAL A 58 5.22 8.29 6.69
CA VAL A 58 5.11 7.42 7.87
C VAL A 58 4.72 6.03 7.39
N LEU A 59 5.51 5.02 7.77
CA LEU A 59 5.29 3.63 7.41
C LEU A 59 5.11 2.76 8.65
N ASP A 60 4.47 1.59 8.48
CA ASP A 60 4.57 0.56 9.50
C ASP A 60 6.01 -0.02 9.57
N ASN A 61 6.29 -0.74 10.66
CA ASN A 61 7.62 -1.21 11.00
C ASN A 61 8.00 -2.57 10.39
N LEU A 62 7.31 -3.03 9.34
CA LEU A 62 7.58 -4.31 8.70
C LEU A 62 9.02 -4.37 8.12
N PRO A 63 9.75 -5.49 8.24
CA PRO A 63 11.10 -5.59 7.68
C PRO A 63 11.21 -5.25 6.19
N ALA A 64 10.19 -5.60 5.38
CA ALA A 64 10.15 -5.28 3.95
C ALA A 64 10.18 -3.76 3.66
N HIS A 65 9.77 -2.91 4.61
CA HIS A 65 9.77 -1.46 4.44
C HIS A 65 11.12 -0.80 4.73
N LYS A 66 12.12 -1.57 5.18
CA LYS A 66 13.40 -1.04 5.69
C LYS A 66 14.52 -1.15 4.65
N ARG A 67 14.26 -0.62 3.46
CA ARG A 67 15.24 -0.54 2.38
C ARG A 67 15.93 0.81 2.36
N ASP A 68 17.26 0.80 2.29
CA ASP A 68 18.04 2.04 2.29
C ASP A 68 17.77 2.86 1.02
N GLU A 69 17.58 2.20 -0.11
CA GLU A 69 17.24 2.80 -1.39
C GLU A 69 15.88 3.51 -1.33
N ALA A 70 14.89 2.92 -0.65
CA ALA A 70 13.60 3.55 -0.40
C ALA A 70 13.75 4.82 0.44
N ARG A 71 14.56 4.77 1.52
CA ARG A 71 14.90 5.95 2.32
C ARG A 71 15.58 7.03 1.47
N ARG A 72 16.59 6.66 0.70
CA ARG A 72 17.32 7.58 -0.19
C ARG A 72 16.39 8.21 -1.22
N ALA A 73 15.43 7.47 -1.79
CA ALA A 73 14.46 8.00 -2.74
C ALA A 73 13.56 9.07 -2.14
N VAL A 74 13.16 8.91 -0.88
CA VAL A 74 12.38 9.91 -0.13
C VAL A 74 13.25 11.13 0.22
N GLU A 75 14.48 10.92 0.71
CA GLU A 75 15.40 11.99 1.08
C GLU A 75 15.84 12.84 -0.12
N ARG A 76 16.00 12.25 -1.32
CA ARG A 76 16.25 12.98 -2.57
C ARG A 76 15.15 13.99 -2.91
N ARG A 77 13.93 13.80 -2.41
CA ARG A 77 12.82 14.75 -2.54
C ARG A 77 12.80 15.82 -1.45
N GLY A 78 13.78 15.79 -0.55
CA GLY A 78 13.83 16.65 0.64
C GLY A 78 12.75 16.29 1.67
N ALA A 79 12.25 15.06 1.65
CA ALA A 79 11.23 14.55 2.56
C ALA A 79 11.84 13.57 3.59
N TRP A 80 11.08 13.26 4.64
CA TRP A 80 11.49 12.41 5.76
C TRP A 80 10.79 11.06 5.70
N LEU A 81 11.50 9.99 6.06
CA LEU A 81 10.95 8.64 6.21
C LEU A 81 11.00 8.17 7.66
N LEU A 82 9.83 8.01 8.27
CA LEU A 82 9.65 7.58 9.66
C LEU A 82 8.91 6.25 9.74
N PHE A 83 9.22 5.46 10.76
CA PHE A 83 8.55 4.20 11.05
C PHE A 83 7.73 4.33 12.34
N LEU A 84 6.52 3.78 12.33
CA LEU A 84 5.73 3.64 13.55
C LEU A 84 6.44 2.69 14.54
N PRO A 85 6.23 2.87 15.86
CA PRO A 85 6.68 1.89 16.84
C PRO A 85 6.07 0.51 16.56
N PRO A 86 6.75 -0.59 16.95
CA PRO A 86 6.17 -1.93 16.88
C PRO A 86 4.76 -1.97 17.50
N TYR A 87 3.87 -2.78 16.90
CA TYR A 87 2.52 -3.01 17.39
C TYR A 87 1.66 -1.75 17.63
N SER A 88 1.88 -0.70 16.83
CA SER A 88 1.08 0.54 16.89
C SER A 88 0.13 0.69 15.68
N PRO A 89 -0.80 -0.27 15.44
CA PRO A 89 -1.68 -0.21 14.28
C PRO A 89 -2.64 0.98 14.32
N ASP A 90 -2.99 1.47 15.52
CA ASP A 90 -3.95 2.57 15.73
C ASP A 90 -3.43 3.91 15.21
N PHE A 91 -2.10 4.05 15.05
CA PHE A 91 -1.47 5.23 14.47
C PHE A 91 -1.31 5.17 12.96
N ASN A 92 -1.92 4.17 12.30
CA ASN A 92 -1.89 4.04 10.85
C ASN A 92 -3.28 4.26 10.21
N PRO A 93 -3.68 5.52 9.94
CA PRO A 93 -5.02 5.84 9.43
C PRO A 93 -5.33 5.21 8.07
N ILE A 94 -4.34 4.83 7.27
CA ILE A 94 -4.57 4.15 5.99
C ILE A 94 -5.24 2.80 6.17
N LYS A 95 -5.10 2.16 7.33
CA LYS A 95 -5.77 0.88 7.63
C LYS A 95 -7.30 1.04 7.59
N LEU A 96 -7.82 2.17 8.07
CA LEU A 96 -9.25 2.46 8.02
C LEU A 96 -9.72 2.72 6.58
N ALA A 97 -8.91 3.43 5.77
CA ALA A 97 -9.19 3.63 4.36
C ALA A 97 -9.24 2.28 3.60
N PHE A 98 -8.25 1.40 3.83
CA PHE A 98 -8.21 0.07 3.24
C PHE A 98 -9.34 -0.84 3.74
N LEU A 99 -9.80 -0.70 4.98
CA LEU A 99 -10.97 -1.43 5.48
C LEU A 99 -12.22 -1.08 4.66
N LYS A 100 -12.46 0.22 4.42
CA LYS A 100 -13.57 0.70 3.58
C LYS A 100 -13.41 0.23 2.13
N PHE A 101 -12.21 0.37 1.56
CA PHE A 101 -11.92 -0.10 0.19
C PHE A 101 -12.22 -1.59 0.04
N LYS A 102 -11.73 -2.44 0.95
CA LYS A 102 -12.00 -3.88 0.96
C LYS A 102 -13.49 -4.19 1.11
N ALA A 103 -14.23 -3.42 1.92
CA ALA A 103 -15.68 -3.59 2.05
C ALA A 103 -16.41 -3.30 0.72
N HIS A 104 -16.00 -2.26 -0.01
CA HIS A 104 -16.52 -1.98 -1.34
C HIS A 104 -16.23 -3.11 -2.34
N MET A 105 -14.99 -3.62 -2.37
CA MET A 105 -14.62 -4.74 -3.25
C MET A 105 -15.43 -6.02 -2.96
N LYS A 106 -15.62 -6.34 -1.67
CA LYS A 106 -16.46 -7.48 -1.26
C LYS A 106 -17.90 -7.36 -1.72
N ARG A 107 -18.44 -6.14 -1.79
CA ARG A 107 -19.80 -5.87 -2.28
C ARG A 107 -19.89 -6.09 -3.80
N LEU A 108 -18.87 -5.67 -4.55
CA LEU A 108 -18.81 -5.81 -6.01
C LEU A 108 -18.60 -7.27 -6.46
N LYS A 109 -17.94 -8.09 -5.63
CA LYS A 109 -17.64 -9.52 -5.90
C LYS A 109 -16.94 -9.74 -7.26
N PRO A 110 -15.87 -8.99 -7.60
CA PRO A 110 -15.11 -9.21 -8.82
C PRO A 110 -14.58 -10.65 -8.87
N ARG A 111 -14.56 -11.25 -10.05
CA ARG A 111 -14.15 -12.65 -10.28
C ARG A 111 -12.92 -12.77 -11.17
N THR A 112 -12.56 -11.71 -11.88
CA THR A 112 -11.35 -11.61 -12.69
C THR A 112 -10.48 -10.43 -12.23
N VAL A 113 -9.24 -10.37 -12.72
CA VAL A 113 -8.37 -9.20 -12.50
C VAL A 113 -8.90 -7.99 -13.26
N ASP A 114 -9.50 -8.20 -14.44
CA ASP A 114 -10.08 -7.12 -15.24
C ASP A 114 -11.29 -6.49 -14.55
N ASP A 115 -12.06 -7.26 -13.78
CA ASP A 115 -13.18 -6.75 -12.96
C ASP A 115 -12.73 -5.81 -11.81
N LEU A 116 -11.43 -5.64 -11.58
CA LEU A 116 -10.90 -4.74 -10.55
C LEU A 116 -10.81 -3.27 -11.02
N TRP A 117 -10.98 -3.01 -12.32
CA TRP A 117 -10.90 -1.70 -12.96
C TRP A 117 -12.29 -1.14 -13.30
#